data_AF-A0A925MG06-F1
#
_entry.id   AF-A0A925MG06-F1
#
_cell.length_a   1.000
_cell.length_b   1.000
_cell.length_c   1.000
_cell.angle_alpha   90.00
_cell.angle_beta   90.00
_cell.angle_gamma   90.00
#
_symmetry.space_group_name_H-M   'P 1'
#
loop_
_entity.id
_entity.type
_entity.pdbx_description
1 polymer ?
#
loop_
_entity_poly.entity_id
_entity_poly.type
_entity_poly.pdbx_seq_one_letter_code
_entity_poly.pdbx_strand_id
1 'polypeptide(L)'
;MSDSSASSSSSGGSSDGSAPAAFDLGVRRATLDDLAVILPRTAELNRHEAIKLEPAALEASLAQLLGDPGVGGVWLVERGGVAIGYAIVTFGYDLEFGGRDA
;
A
#
# COMPACT_ATOMS: atom_id res chain seq x y z
N MET A 1 -74.19 5.46 -1.92
CA MET A 1 -73.63 6.49 -2.79
C MET A 1 -72.23 6.74 -2.32
N SER A 2 -71.28 6.35 -3.17
CA SER A 2 -69.84 6.51 -3.00
C SER A 2 -69.47 7.97 -2.77
N ASP A 3 -68.46 8.23 -1.94
CA ASP A 3 -67.35 9.05 -2.41
C ASP A 3 -66.06 8.75 -1.64
N SER A 4 -65.03 8.54 -2.44
CA SER A 4 -63.64 8.35 -2.04
C SER A 4 -62.98 9.72 -1.91
N SER A 5 -62.18 9.91 -0.87
CA SER A 5 -61.14 10.95 -0.89
C SER A 5 -59.91 10.46 -0.16
N ALA A 6 -58.83 10.33 -0.93
CA ALA A 6 -57.52 9.86 -0.53
C ALA A 6 -56.83 10.82 0.45
N SER A 7 -56.04 10.24 1.36
CA SER A 7 -55.02 10.94 2.14
C SER A 7 -53.71 10.19 1.98
N SER A 8 -52.83 10.73 1.15
CA SER A 8 -51.45 10.29 0.95
C SER A 8 -50.63 10.53 2.22
N SER A 9 -50.15 9.47 2.87
CA SER A 9 -49.07 9.55 3.84
C SER A 9 -47.74 9.34 3.11
N SER A 10 -46.92 10.39 3.07
CA SER A 10 -45.55 10.37 2.56
C SER A 10 -44.70 9.44 3.43
N SER A 11 -44.17 8.38 2.83
CA SER A 11 -43.05 7.62 3.42
C SER A 11 -41.82 8.53 3.43
N GLY A 12 -41.45 9.00 4.61
CA GLY A 12 -40.14 9.60 4.87
C GLY A 12 -39.07 8.53 4.68
N GLY A 13 -38.55 8.41 3.47
CA GLY A 13 -37.31 7.68 3.21
C GLY A 13 -36.17 8.45 3.85
N SER A 14 -35.78 8.05 5.06
CA SER A 14 -34.46 8.37 5.59
C SER A 14 -33.44 7.71 4.65
N SER A 15 -32.94 8.50 3.71
CA SER A 15 -31.68 8.18 3.07
C SER A 15 -30.61 8.37 4.14
N ASP A 16 -30.28 7.30 4.84
CA ASP A 16 -28.99 7.17 5.51
C ASP A 16 -27.93 7.18 4.40
N GLY A 17 -27.66 8.38 3.88
CA GLY A 17 -26.44 8.70 3.16
C GLY A 17 -25.31 8.72 4.18
N SER A 18 -25.02 7.56 4.78
CA SER A 18 -23.76 7.35 5.46
C SER A 18 -22.69 7.56 4.41
N ALA A 19 -22.02 8.73 4.47
CA ALA A 19 -20.83 8.97 3.69
C ALA A 19 -19.93 7.74 3.87
N PRO A 20 -19.36 7.17 2.79
CA PRO A 20 -18.50 6.01 2.93
C PRO A 20 -17.48 6.33 4.02
N ALA A 21 -17.41 5.47 5.05
CA ALA A 21 -16.52 5.66 6.18
C ALA A 21 -15.15 6.04 5.61
N ALA A 22 -14.66 7.23 5.97
CA ALA A 22 -13.40 7.74 5.44
C ALA A 22 -12.36 6.63 5.56
N PHE A 23 -11.79 6.21 4.44
CA PHE A 23 -10.76 5.19 4.45
C PHE A 23 -9.58 5.76 5.22
N ASP A 24 -9.36 5.23 6.42
CA ASP A 24 -8.15 5.49 7.20
C ASP A 24 -7.00 4.76 6.50
N LEU A 25 -6.53 5.33 5.40
CA LEU A 25 -5.47 4.81 4.56
C LEU A 25 -4.32 5.81 4.58
N GLY A 26 -3.18 5.36 5.06
CA GLY A 26 -1.94 6.15 5.11
C GLY A 26 -0.89 5.60 4.16
N VAL A 27 -0.01 6.48 3.71
CA VAL A 27 1.25 6.09 3.06
C VAL A 27 2.37 6.82 3.77
N ARG A 28 3.36 6.07 4.27
CA ARG A 28 4.56 6.66 4.89
C ARG A 28 5.82 6.02 4.35
N ARG A 29 6.92 6.78 4.38
CA ARG A 29 8.24 6.22 4.10
C ARG A 29 8.61 5.25 5.22
N ALA A 30 9.09 4.08 4.83
CA ALA A 30 9.62 3.09 5.74
C ALA A 30 11.04 3.46 6.17
N THR A 31 11.42 2.95 7.32
CA THR A 31 12.76 3.09 7.90
C THR A 31 13.36 1.71 8.15
N LEU A 32 14.60 1.65 8.61
CA LEU A 32 15.24 0.38 8.95
C LEU A 32 14.45 -0.41 10.02
N ASP A 33 13.72 0.27 10.91
CA ASP A 33 12.88 -0.36 11.94
C ASP A 33 11.72 -1.16 11.35
N ASP A 34 11.33 -0.86 10.10
CA ASP A 34 10.27 -1.56 9.38
C ASP A 34 10.77 -2.84 8.66
N LEU A 35 12.06 -3.18 8.77
CA LEU A 35 12.65 -4.34 8.07
C LEU A 35 11.91 -5.64 8.37
N ALA A 36 11.58 -5.89 9.64
CA ALA A 36 10.84 -7.08 10.07
C ALA A 36 9.41 -7.15 9.49
N VAL A 37 8.84 -6.00 9.12
CA VAL A 37 7.53 -5.92 8.47
C VAL A 37 7.67 -6.18 6.96
N ILE A 38 8.69 -5.62 6.32
CA ILE A 38 8.81 -5.62 4.85
C ILE A 38 9.44 -6.91 4.33
N LEU A 39 10.49 -7.42 4.98
CA LEU A 39 11.24 -8.61 4.55
C LEU A 39 10.36 -9.83 4.24
N PRO A 40 9.44 -10.28 5.12
CA PRO A 40 8.59 -11.44 4.80
C PRO A 40 7.65 -11.18 3.63
N ARG A 41 7.21 -9.93 3.42
CA ARG A 41 6.33 -9.55 2.30
C ARG A 41 7.11 -9.56 0.97
N THR A 42 8.36 -9.12 0.97
CA THR A 42 9.24 -9.18 -0.21
C THR A 42 9.66 -10.60 -0.54
N ALA A 43 9.95 -11.43 0.46
CA ALA A 43 10.21 -12.86 0.26
C ALA A 43 8.99 -13.57 -0.37
N GLU A 44 7.78 -13.24 0.08
CA GLU A 44 6.55 -13.78 -0.48
C GLU A 44 6.32 -13.36 -1.93
N LEU A 45 6.54 -12.08 -2.24
CA LEU A 45 6.44 -11.55 -3.60
C LEU A 45 7.44 -12.27 -4.54
N ASN A 46 8.71 -12.38 -4.14
CA ASN A 46 9.73 -13.06 -4.91
C ASN A 46 9.38 -14.53 -5.17
N ARG A 47 8.84 -15.23 -4.16
CA ARG A 47 8.39 -16.62 -4.29
C ARG A 47 7.23 -16.73 -5.29
N HIS A 48 6.27 -15.81 -5.24
CA HIS A 48 5.15 -15.74 -6.18
C HIS A 48 5.62 -15.45 -7.62
N GLU A 49 6.65 -14.63 -7.79
CA GLU A 49 7.26 -14.29 -9.09
C GLU A 49 8.35 -15.27 -9.55
N ALA A 50 8.56 -16.37 -8.83
CA ALA A 50 9.61 -17.36 -9.07
C ALA A 50 11.04 -16.78 -9.11
N ILE A 51 11.28 -15.65 -8.43
CA ILE A 51 12.59 -15.04 -8.25
C ILE A 51 13.36 -15.81 -7.18
N LYS A 52 14.52 -16.35 -7.55
CA LYS A 52 15.42 -17.07 -6.64
C LYS A 52 16.45 -16.10 -6.07
N LEU A 53 16.29 -15.74 -4.81
CA LEU A 53 17.22 -14.92 -4.03
C LEU A 53 17.58 -15.66 -2.75
N GLU A 54 18.86 -15.63 -2.40
CA GLU A 54 19.30 -16.13 -1.10
C GLU A 54 18.72 -15.25 0.01
N PRO A 55 18.16 -15.83 1.11
CA PRO A 55 17.50 -15.05 2.15
C PRO A 55 18.37 -13.94 2.75
N ALA A 56 19.65 -14.25 3.01
CA ALA A 56 20.61 -13.27 3.54
C ALA A 56 20.91 -12.14 2.55
N ALA A 57 20.92 -12.43 1.25
CA ALA A 57 21.13 -11.41 0.22
C ALA A 57 19.92 -10.47 0.11
N LEU A 58 18.70 -11.03 0.21
CA LEU A 58 17.47 -10.24 0.23
C LEU A 58 17.43 -9.31 1.45
N GLU A 59 17.73 -9.83 2.64
CA GLU A 59 17.77 -9.05 3.88
C GLU A 59 18.79 -7.92 3.81
N ALA A 60 20.02 -8.21 3.37
CA ALA A 60 21.08 -7.20 3.24
C ALA A 60 20.69 -6.10 2.23
N SER A 61 20.14 -6.48 1.07
CA SER A 61 19.72 -5.53 0.04
C SER A 61 18.57 -4.63 0.52
N LEU A 62 17.61 -5.21 1.23
CA LEU A 62 16.48 -4.45 1.78
C LEU A 62 16.93 -3.51 2.91
N ALA A 63 17.85 -3.95 3.78
CA ALA A 63 18.43 -3.10 4.81
C ALA A 63 19.19 -1.92 4.21
N GLN A 64 19.96 -2.13 3.13
CA GLN A 64 20.62 -1.06 2.39
C GLN A 64 19.60 -0.06 1.84
N LEU A 65 18.56 -0.54 1.15
CA LEU A 65 17.54 0.32 0.55
C LEU A 65 16.77 1.16 1.60
N LEU A 66 16.54 0.62 2.80
CA LEU A 66 15.91 1.34 3.91
C LEU A 66 16.84 2.36 4.56
N GLY A 67 18.16 2.10 4.55
CA GLY A 67 19.17 2.95 5.17
C GLY A 67 19.76 4.04 4.28
N ASP A 68 19.75 3.86 2.95
CA ASP A 68 20.35 4.78 1.99
C ASP A 68 19.29 5.40 1.06
N PRO A 69 18.89 6.67 1.27
CA PRO A 69 17.93 7.34 0.40
C PRO A 69 18.48 7.63 -1.01
N GLY A 70 19.79 7.48 -1.23
CA GLY A 70 20.43 7.70 -2.53
C GLY A 70 20.20 6.58 -3.54
N VAL A 71 19.80 5.38 -3.10
CA VAL A 71 19.49 4.24 -3.98
C VAL A 71 17.99 3.99 -4.15
N GLY A 72 17.15 4.74 -3.44
CA GLY A 72 15.70 4.64 -3.56
C GLY A 72 14.94 4.89 -2.26
N GLY A 73 13.83 4.16 -2.10
CA GLY A 73 13.04 4.14 -0.89
C GLY A 73 11.96 3.08 -0.89
N VAL A 74 11.43 2.80 0.30
CA VAL A 74 10.28 1.92 0.52
C VAL A 74 9.18 2.73 1.19
N TRP A 75 7.94 2.52 0.77
CA TRP A 75 6.75 3.12 1.39
C TRP A 75 5.83 2.01 1.88
N LEU A 76 5.33 2.16 3.10
CA LEU A 76 4.28 1.31 3.65
C LEU A 76 2.93 1.95 3.38
N VAL A 77 1.99 1.12 2.94
CA VAL A 77 0.57 1.45 2.88
C VAL A 77 -0.06 0.90 4.15
N GLU A 78 -0.66 1.78 4.94
CA GLU A 78 -1.21 1.47 6.26
C GLU A 78 -2.72 1.69 6.30
N ARG A 79 -3.41 0.88 7.10
CA ARG A 79 -4.81 1.10 7.49
C ARG A 79 -4.95 0.96 8.99
N GLY A 80 -5.40 1.99 9.70
CA GLY A 80 -5.45 1.94 11.17
C GLY A 80 -4.09 1.70 11.82
N GLY A 81 -3.01 2.22 11.21
CA GLY A 81 -1.63 1.99 11.66
C GLY A 81 -1.09 0.57 11.37
N VAL A 82 -1.84 -0.27 10.66
CA VAL A 82 -1.41 -1.62 10.28
C VAL A 82 -0.92 -1.61 8.83
N ALA A 83 0.31 -2.06 8.59
CA ALA A 83 0.86 -2.22 7.24
C ALA A 83 0.10 -3.29 6.44
N ILE A 84 -0.64 -2.83 5.42
CA ILE A 84 -1.43 -3.68 4.50
C ILE A 84 -0.78 -3.87 3.13
N GLY A 85 0.26 -3.09 2.83
CA GLY A 85 0.99 -3.17 1.57
C GLY A 85 2.28 -2.36 1.63
N TYR A 86 3.07 -2.46 0.57
CA TYR A 86 4.30 -1.68 0.42
C TYR A 86 4.60 -1.43 -1.06
N ALA A 87 5.37 -0.39 -1.33
CA ALA A 87 5.92 -0.09 -2.64
C ALA A 87 7.42 0.19 -2.50
N ILE A 88 8.21 -0.37 -3.42
CA ILE A 88 9.64 -0.12 -3.53
C ILE A 88 9.88 0.71 -4.77
N VAL A 89 10.62 1.81 -4.62
CA VAL A 89 11.15 2.59 -5.74
C VAL A 89 12.66 2.60 -5.61
N THR A 90 13.35 2.04 -6.59
CA THR A 90 14.81 2.08 -6.68
C THR A 90 15.24 3.09 -7.74
N PHE A 91 16.37 3.74 -7.51
CA PHE A 91 16.97 4.64 -8.47
C PHE A 91 18.08 3.90 -9.21
N GLY A 92 17.73 3.33 -10.35
CA GLY A 92 18.70 2.90 -11.35
C GLY A 92 18.88 4.00 -12.38
N TYR A 93 20.09 4.10 -12.91
CA TYR A 93 20.51 5.03 -13.94
C TYR A 93 21.30 4.18 -14.92
N ASP A 94 20.91 4.24 -16.19
CA ASP A 94 21.53 3.55 -17.30
C ASP A 94 21.10 4.34 -18.53
N LEU A 95 22.07 4.91 -19.25
CA LEU A 95 21.83 5.85 -20.34
C LEU A 95 22.42 5.23 -21.61
N GLU A 96 21.94 4.03 -21.96
CA GLU A 96 22.51 3.08 -22.95
C GLU A 96 23.98 2.63 -22.68
N PHE A 97 24.61 3.18 -21.64
CA PHE A 97 25.95 3.09 -21.01
C PHE A 97 25.88 4.04 -19.78
N GLY A 98 26.86 4.10 -18.87
CA GLY A 98 27.24 5.42 -18.33
C GLY A 98 26.33 6.14 -17.32
N GLY A 99 25.77 5.42 -16.33
CA GLY A 99 25.59 6.02 -15.00
C GLY A 99 24.86 5.13 -13.98
N ARG A 100 24.49 5.68 -12.82
CA ARG A 100 24.19 4.97 -11.53
C ARG A 100 23.44 3.62 -11.60
N ASP A 101 24.21 2.53 -11.59
CA ASP A 101 23.84 1.11 -11.52
C ASP A 101 23.85 0.36 -12.88
N ALA A 102 24.41 0.97 -13.92
CA ALA A 102 24.86 0.34 -15.18
C ALA A 102 26.33 -0.11 -15.16
#